data_AF-A0A9C7QEA8-F1
#
_entry.id   AF-A0A9C7QEA8-F1
#
_cell.length_a   1.000
_cell.length_b   1.000
_cell.length_c   1.000
_cell.angle_alpha   90.00
_cell.angle_beta   90.00
_cell.angle_gamma   90.00
#
_symmetry.space_group_name_H-M   'P 1'
#
loop_
_entity.id
_entity.type
_entity.pdbx_description
1 polymer ?
#
loop_
_entity_poly.entity_id
_entity_poly.type
_entity_poly.pdbx_seq_one_letter_code
_entity_poly.pdbx_strand_id
1 'polypeptide(L)'
;MLIYTVKPGDSIAVISRRYGLPPARIAADNGLRDASALVPGQNLLINTDKVRYIVSEGQTLFSIAQEYGVPLEQLIKANPGLDPLNIRPGDTVYIPVDTPGERRQALFNGYAYPSISTTALNCVLPFLTFVSPFSYTLTPRAELIPPDASSLVFSAERSAVMPLMVVTNIFGEGFSTENLSVILASEELQQRLIGNILAEVTSKRYYGVNMDIEYIAPEDRERYNAFLQRLADLLHEQGYIVVTALAPKISADQRGVLYEAHDYAAQGRIADYVIIMTYEWGYT
;
A
#
# COMPACT_ATOMS: atom_id res chain seq x y z
N MET A 1 10.68 11.34 -11.61
CA MET A 1 10.87 9.95 -11.15
C MET A 1 10.74 9.04 -12.36
N LEU A 2 11.72 8.19 -12.63
CA LEU A 2 11.71 7.28 -13.77
C LEU A 2 11.98 5.84 -13.32
N ILE A 3 11.30 4.86 -13.92
CA ILE A 3 11.64 3.45 -13.78
C ILE A 3 12.49 3.06 -15.00
N TYR A 4 13.70 2.58 -14.77
CA TYR A 4 14.62 2.09 -15.80
C TYR A 4 14.77 0.58 -15.73
N THR A 5 14.46 -0.13 -16.81
CA THR A 5 14.70 -1.57 -16.92
C THR A 5 16.12 -1.82 -17.44
N VAL A 6 16.92 -2.51 -16.64
CA VAL A 6 18.30 -2.91 -16.95
C VAL A 6 18.33 -3.76 -18.22
N LYS A 7 19.25 -3.44 -19.12
CA LYS A 7 19.51 -4.13 -20.39
C LYS A 7 20.83 -4.90 -20.33
N PRO A 8 21.03 -5.91 -21.21
CA PRO A 8 22.33 -6.57 -21.34
C PRO A 8 23.46 -5.55 -21.58
N GLY A 9 24.53 -5.64 -20.78
CA GLY A 9 25.69 -4.73 -20.85
C GLY A 9 25.57 -3.44 -20.02
N ASP A 10 24.44 -3.20 -19.35
CA ASP A 10 24.30 -2.06 -18.45
C ASP A 10 25.19 -2.21 -17.20
N SER A 11 25.66 -1.06 -16.72
CA SER A 11 26.30 -0.92 -15.41
C SER A 11 25.79 0.36 -14.75
N ILE A 12 25.92 0.45 -13.42
CA ILE A 12 25.59 1.69 -12.70
C ILE A 12 26.39 2.88 -13.25
N ALA A 13 27.62 2.68 -13.71
CA ALA A 13 28.41 3.74 -14.32
C ALA A 13 27.82 4.26 -15.65
N VAL A 14 27.31 3.37 -16.50
CA VAL A 14 26.64 3.74 -17.75
C VAL A 14 25.33 4.48 -17.46
N ILE A 15 24.50 3.93 -16.56
CA ILE A 15 23.23 4.52 -16.16
C ILE A 15 23.45 5.89 -15.49
N SER A 16 24.43 5.99 -14.59
CA SER A 16 24.84 7.24 -13.94
C SER A 16 25.17 8.35 -14.95
N ARG A 17 26.00 8.06 -15.97
CA ARG A 17 26.35 9.03 -17.01
C ARG A 17 25.14 9.46 -17.84
N ARG A 18 24.22 8.53 -18.11
CA ARG A 18 22.99 8.79 -18.88
C ARG A 18 22.01 9.68 -18.14
N TYR A 19 21.84 9.47 -16.84
CA TYR A 19 20.86 10.22 -16.05
C TYR A 19 21.47 11.37 -15.22
N GLY A 20 22.79 11.54 -15.26
CA GLY A 20 23.47 12.62 -14.54
C GLY A 20 23.41 12.48 -13.02
N LEU A 21 23.26 11.26 -12.49
CA LEU A 21 23.17 10.98 -11.06
C LEU A 21 24.43 10.28 -10.55
N PRO A 22 24.89 10.56 -9.31
CA PRO A 22 26.00 9.81 -8.72
C PRO A 22 25.70 8.31 -8.63
N PRO A 23 26.67 7.41 -8.92
CA PRO A 23 26.51 5.97 -8.77
C PRO A 23 25.95 5.55 -7.41
N ALA A 24 26.48 6.14 -6.34
CA ALA A 24 26.07 5.87 -4.96
C ALA A 24 24.61 6.26 -4.69
N ARG A 25 24.10 7.31 -5.36
CA ARG A 25 22.70 7.73 -5.22
C ARG A 25 21.75 6.70 -5.84
N ILE A 26 22.07 6.23 -7.05
CA ILE A 26 21.29 5.18 -7.72
C ILE A 26 21.30 3.90 -6.88
N ALA A 27 22.47 3.51 -6.36
CA ALA A 27 22.57 2.33 -5.51
C ALA A 27 21.73 2.45 -4.23
N ALA A 28 21.78 3.60 -3.54
CA ALA A 28 21.04 3.84 -2.32
C ALA A 28 19.51 3.86 -2.54
N ASP A 29 19.02 4.59 -3.55
CA ASP A 29 17.59 4.67 -3.87
C ASP A 29 16.98 3.30 -4.23
N ASN A 30 17.81 2.33 -4.64
CA ASN A 30 17.41 1.01 -5.09
C ASN A 30 17.80 -0.12 -4.13
N GLY A 31 18.37 0.19 -2.96
CA GLY A 31 18.81 -0.82 -1.99
C GLY A 31 19.86 -1.80 -2.54
N LEU A 32 20.68 -1.38 -3.52
CA LEU A 32 21.69 -2.24 -4.12
C LEU A 32 22.84 -2.48 -3.15
N ARG A 33 22.99 -3.73 -2.69
CA ARG A 33 24.12 -4.16 -1.86
C ARG A 33 25.42 -4.26 -2.66
N ASP A 34 25.30 -4.70 -3.92
CA ASP A 34 26.39 -4.77 -4.88
C ASP A 34 25.97 -4.06 -6.18
N ALA A 35 26.57 -2.89 -6.43
CA ALA A 35 26.29 -2.07 -7.61
C ALA A 35 26.86 -2.65 -8.91
N SER A 36 27.64 -3.75 -8.84
CA SER A 36 28.23 -4.42 -10.01
C SER A 36 27.36 -5.56 -10.54
N ALA A 37 26.38 -6.04 -9.77
CA ALA A 37 25.55 -7.20 -10.09
C ALA A 37 24.17 -6.79 -10.65
N LEU A 38 24.13 -5.96 -11.69
CA LEU A 38 22.88 -5.64 -12.36
C LEU A 38 22.40 -6.83 -13.20
N VAL A 39 21.11 -7.14 -13.12
CA VAL A 39 20.51 -8.25 -13.88
C VAL A 39 19.61 -7.69 -14.99
N PRO A 40 19.75 -8.12 -16.25
CA PRO A 40 18.83 -7.73 -17.32
C PRO A 40 17.37 -8.01 -16.93
N GLY A 41 16.50 -7.02 -17.10
CA GLY A 41 15.10 -7.06 -16.66
C GLY A 41 14.85 -6.50 -15.25
N GLN A 42 15.90 -6.26 -14.45
CA GLN A 42 15.76 -5.57 -13.16
C GLN A 42 15.28 -4.14 -13.37
N ASN A 43 14.29 -3.71 -12.59
CA ASN A 43 13.81 -2.34 -12.60
C ASN A 43 14.54 -1.50 -11.54
N LEU A 44 15.07 -0.35 -11.95
CA LEU A 44 15.73 0.63 -11.10
C LEU A 44 14.93 1.92 -11.06
N LEU A 45 14.67 2.42 -9.86
CA LEU A 45 14.22 3.77 -9.59
C LEU A 45 15.36 4.76 -9.90
N ILE A 46 15.12 5.64 -10.87
CA ILE A 46 15.99 6.76 -11.18
C ILE A 46 15.30 8.03 -10.69
N ASN A 47 15.74 8.52 -9.53
CA ASN A 47 15.14 9.68 -8.89
C ASN A 47 15.68 10.99 -9.48
N THR A 48 15.23 11.30 -10.70
CA THR A 48 15.50 12.55 -11.43
C THR A 48 14.21 13.11 -12.04
N ASP A 49 14.19 14.42 -12.25
CA ASP A 49 13.17 15.17 -12.98
C ASP A 49 13.55 15.41 -14.45
N LYS A 50 14.78 15.04 -14.84
CA LYS A 50 15.28 15.18 -16.20
C LYS A 50 16.27 14.09 -16.60
N VAL A 51 16.31 13.79 -17.89
CA VAL A 51 17.26 12.86 -18.53
C VAL A 51 18.27 13.67 -19.33
N ARG A 52 19.56 13.32 -19.21
CA ARG A 52 20.60 13.93 -20.03
C ARG A 52 20.61 13.28 -21.41
N TYR A 53 20.51 14.10 -22.45
CA TYR A 53 20.56 13.71 -23.84
C TYR A 53 21.70 14.43 -24.56
N ILE A 54 22.44 13.70 -25.42
CA ILE A 54 23.48 14.29 -26.26
C ILE A 54 22.94 14.39 -27.67
N VAL A 55 22.92 15.61 -28.21
CA VAL A 55 22.42 15.91 -29.55
C VAL A 55 23.25 15.16 -30.60
N SER A 56 22.58 14.40 -31.46
CA SER A 56 23.18 13.73 -32.62
C SER A 56 23.12 14.63 -33.86
N GLU A 57 23.86 14.25 -34.90
CA GLU A 57 23.87 14.98 -36.16
C GLU A 57 22.46 15.12 -36.77
N GLY A 58 22.11 16.34 -37.20
CA GLY A 58 20.83 16.65 -37.83
C GLY A 58 19.63 16.81 -36.91
N GLN A 59 19.78 16.67 -35.58
CA GLN A 59 18.68 16.83 -34.64
C GLN A 59 18.41 18.30 -34.27
N THR A 60 17.14 18.59 -33.97
CA THR A 60 16.67 19.87 -33.45
C THR A 60 15.98 19.65 -32.10
N LEU A 61 15.76 20.70 -31.30
CA LEU A 61 14.95 20.56 -30.08
C LEU A 61 13.53 20.08 -30.41
N PHE A 62 12.99 20.45 -31.57
CA PHE A 62 11.68 19.98 -32.03
C PHE A 62 11.66 18.47 -32.28
N SER A 63 12.66 17.93 -33.00
CA SER A 63 12.73 16.48 -33.26
C SER A 63 12.96 15.68 -31.98
N ILE A 64 13.77 16.20 -31.05
CA ILE A 64 14.00 15.57 -29.73
C ILE A 64 12.72 15.62 -28.89
N ALA A 65 12.02 16.75 -28.84
CA ALA A 65 10.74 16.89 -28.14
C ALA A 65 9.72 15.86 -28.65
N GLN A 66 9.63 15.70 -29.97
CA GLN A 66 8.75 14.73 -30.61
C GLN A 66 9.14 13.27 -30.28
N GLU A 67 10.44 12.94 -30.36
CA GLU A 67 10.96 11.59 -30.05
C GLU A 67 10.64 11.17 -28.61
N TYR A 68 10.75 12.10 -27.66
CA TYR A 68 10.55 11.84 -26.24
C TYR A 68 9.13 12.14 -25.75
N GLY A 69 8.22 12.56 -26.64
CA GLY A 69 6.83 12.85 -26.29
C GLY A 69 6.66 14.03 -25.33
N VAL A 70 7.60 14.97 -25.32
CA VAL A 70 7.60 16.15 -24.43
C VAL A 70 7.18 17.39 -25.22
N PRO A 71 6.30 18.27 -24.70
CA PRO A 71 6.02 19.54 -25.34
C PRO A 71 7.29 20.38 -25.55
N LEU A 72 7.52 20.89 -26.76
CA LEU A 72 8.73 21.68 -27.09
C LEU A 72 8.97 22.83 -26.09
N GLU A 73 7.90 23.50 -25.66
CA GLU A 73 7.99 24.59 -24.68
C GLU A 73 8.57 24.12 -23.33
N GLN A 74 8.17 22.93 -22.86
CA GLN A 74 8.72 22.35 -21.63
C GLN A 74 10.19 21.96 -21.81
N LEU A 75 10.55 21.44 -22.98
CA LEU A 75 11.94 21.11 -23.29
C LEU A 75 12.83 22.37 -23.33
N ILE A 76 12.35 23.47 -23.92
CA ILE A 76 13.06 24.75 -23.93
C ILE A 76 13.20 25.28 -22.49
N LYS A 77 12.11 25.28 -21.71
CA LYS A 77 12.11 25.71 -20.29
C LYS A 77 13.09 24.92 -19.43
N ALA A 78 13.24 23.62 -19.68
CA ALA A 78 14.19 22.77 -18.97
C ALA A 78 15.66 23.08 -19.33
N ASN A 79 15.91 23.83 -20.40
CA ASN A 79 17.25 24.11 -20.95
C ASN A 79 17.50 25.62 -21.16
N PRO A 80 17.47 26.45 -20.11
CA PRO A 80 17.58 27.90 -20.23
C PRO A 80 18.93 28.41 -20.79
N GLY A 81 19.96 27.55 -20.83
CA GLY A 81 21.29 27.87 -21.35
C GLY A 81 21.54 27.48 -22.81
N LEU A 82 20.55 26.89 -23.50
CA LEU A 82 20.65 26.52 -24.91
C LEU A 82 19.94 27.54 -25.79
N ASP A 83 20.51 27.83 -26.96
CA ASP A 83 19.79 28.51 -28.04
C ASP A 83 18.90 27.48 -28.78
N PRO A 84 17.56 27.58 -28.70
CA PRO A 84 16.66 26.60 -29.30
C PRO A 84 16.81 26.44 -30.82
N LEU A 85 17.35 27.47 -31.50
CA LEU A 85 17.50 27.49 -32.95
C LEU A 85 18.90 27.05 -33.42
N ASN A 86 19.85 26.87 -32.50
CA ASN A 86 21.26 26.68 -32.83
C ASN A 86 21.92 25.61 -31.96
N ILE A 87 21.22 24.50 -31.72
CA ILE A 87 21.83 23.32 -31.09
C ILE A 87 22.76 22.61 -32.07
N ARG A 88 23.88 22.10 -31.57
CA ARG A 88 24.92 21.42 -32.34
C ARG A 88 25.09 19.98 -31.88
N PRO A 89 25.59 19.09 -32.75
CA PRO A 89 25.96 17.74 -32.34
C PRO A 89 26.96 17.78 -31.18
N GLY A 90 26.70 17.01 -30.14
CA GLY A 90 27.48 17.01 -28.90
C GLY A 90 26.92 17.91 -27.79
N ASP A 91 26.00 18.83 -28.09
CA ASP A 91 25.34 19.63 -27.07
C ASP A 91 24.55 18.74 -26.11
N THR A 92 24.49 19.15 -24.84
CA THR A 92 23.72 18.44 -23.81
C THR A 92 22.35 19.09 -23.67
N VAL A 93 21.29 18.31 -23.92
CA VAL A 93 19.88 18.68 -23.71
C VAL A 93 19.35 17.90 -22.50
N TYR A 94 18.70 18.57 -21.57
CA TYR A 94 18.01 17.96 -20.44
C TYR A 94 16.53 17.80 -20.77
N ILE A 95 16.11 16.56 -20.99
CA ILE A 95 14.74 16.21 -21.33
C ILE A 95 13.97 16.06 -20.01
N PRO A 96 12.96 16.89 -19.71
CA PRO A 96 12.17 16.72 -18.51
C PRO A 96 11.44 15.37 -18.58
N VAL A 97 11.53 14.58 -17.51
CA VAL A 97 10.75 13.35 -17.34
C VAL A 97 9.60 13.70 -16.43
N ASP A 98 8.41 13.68 -17.03
CA ASP A 98 7.10 14.02 -16.50
C ASP A 98 7.10 14.45 -15.03
N THR A 99 6.86 15.75 -14.83
CA THR A 99 6.67 16.34 -13.51
C THR A 99 5.23 16.03 -13.09
N PRO A 100 4.95 15.69 -11.82
CA PRO A 100 3.73 15.01 -11.44
C PRO A 100 2.50 15.76 -11.93
N GLY A 101 1.60 15.08 -12.66
CA GLY A 101 0.20 15.47 -12.66
C GLY A 101 -0.28 15.64 -11.21
N GLU A 102 -1.36 16.38 -10.99
CA GLU A 102 -1.90 16.66 -9.66
C GLU A 102 -1.79 15.43 -8.75
N ARG A 103 -0.92 15.51 -7.74
CA ARG A 103 -0.72 14.41 -6.80
C ARG A 103 -2.06 14.21 -6.09
N ARG A 104 -2.76 13.16 -6.49
CA ARG A 104 -4.00 12.78 -5.82
C ARG A 104 -3.68 12.47 -4.37
N GLN A 105 -4.51 12.98 -3.48
CA GLN A 105 -4.47 12.51 -2.10
C GLN A 105 -4.80 11.02 -2.10
N ALA A 106 -3.98 10.25 -1.39
CA ALA A 106 -4.14 8.82 -1.24
C ALA A 106 -3.87 8.47 0.23
N LEU A 107 -4.63 7.50 0.74
CA LEU A 107 -4.41 6.94 2.05
C LEU A 107 -3.65 5.62 1.90
N PHE A 108 -2.65 5.40 2.75
CA PHE A 108 -1.81 4.20 2.69
C PHE A 108 -1.93 3.44 3.99
N ASN A 109 -2.33 2.18 3.92
CA ASN A 109 -2.29 1.25 5.04
C ASN A 109 -1.10 0.30 4.90
N GLY A 110 -0.42 0.02 6.00
CA GLY A 110 0.60 -1.02 6.08
C GLY A 110 0.25 -2.06 7.12
N TYR A 111 0.00 -3.31 6.71
CA TYR A 111 -0.02 -4.43 7.66
C TYR A 111 1.40 -4.73 8.13
N ALA A 112 1.55 -5.01 9.42
CA ALA A 112 2.83 -5.34 9.99
C ALA A 112 2.69 -6.37 11.12
N TYR A 113 3.50 -7.41 11.05
CA TYR A 113 3.64 -8.34 12.17
C TYR A 113 4.46 -7.70 13.31
N PRO A 114 4.22 -8.10 14.57
CA PRO A 114 5.05 -7.72 15.73
C PRO A 114 6.55 -7.90 15.53
N SER A 115 6.95 -8.85 14.67
CA SER A 115 8.34 -9.17 14.35
C SER A 115 9.00 -8.21 13.35
N ILE A 116 8.29 -7.18 12.86
CA ILE A 116 8.87 -6.18 11.95
C ILE A 116 10.12 -5.53 12.56
N SER A 117 11.20 -5.45 11.79
CA SER A 117 12.42 -4.79 12.26
C SER A 117 12.20 -3.29 12.46
N THR A 118 12.80 -2.70 13.49
CA THR A 118 12.75 -1.25 13.75
C THR A 118 13.21 -0.43 12.54
N THR A 119 14.23 -0.90 11.82
CA THR A 119 14.72 -0.24 10.60
C THR A 119 13.65 -0.20 9.52
N ALA A 120 13.01 -1.34 9.23
CA ALA A 120 11.94 -1.40 8.23
C ALA A 120 10.75 -0.51 8.63
N LEU A 121 10.33 -0.60 9.90
CA LEU A 121 9.22 0.20 10.41
C LEU A 121 9.49 1.71 10.27
N ASN A 122 10.67 2.18 10.71
CA ASN A 122 11.05 3.59 10.62
C ASN A 122 11.16 4.09 9.17
N CYS A 123 11.53 3.21 8.23
CA CYS A 123 11.59 3.56 6.81
C CYS A 123 10.19 3.77 6.21
N VAL A 124 9.16 3.04 6.66
CA VAL A 124 7.82 3.09 6.04
C VAL A 124 6.86 4.05 6.73
N LEU A 125 6.96 4.25 8.04
CA LEU A 125 6.03 5.10 8.81
C LEU A 125 5.80 6.48 8.20
N PRO A 126 6.82 7.24 7.72
CA PRO A 126 6.60 8.56 7.12
C PRO A 126 5.69 8.58 5.88
N PHE A 127 5.40 7.42 5.29
CA PHE A 127 4.60 7.27 4.08
C PHE A 127 3.23 6.65 4.34
N LEU A 128 2.93 6.25 5.58
CA LEU A 128 1.68 5.59 5.94
C LEU A 128 0.66 6.58 6.51
N THR A 129 -0.59 6.36 6.15
CA THR A 129 -1.75 6.94 6.84
C THR A 129 -2.13 6.06 8.02
N PHE A 130 -2.22 4.75 7.76
CA PHE A 130 -2.59 3.74 8.74
C PHE A 130 -1.49 2.69 8.85
N VAL A 131 -1.37 2.11 10.05
CA VAL A 131 -0.64 0.87 10.24
C VAL A 131 -1.52 -0.13 10.97
N SER A 132 -1.51 -1.38 10.52
CA SER A 132 -2.41 -2.43 10.99
C SER A 132 -1.58 -3.57 11.61
N PRO A 133 -1.35 -3.58 12.93
CA PRO A 133 -0.62 -4.66 13.60
C PRO A 133 -1.40 -5.96 13.51
N PHE A 134 -0.80 -6.98 12.90
CA PHE A 134 -1.46 -8.25 12.62
C PHE A 134 -1.13 -9.31 13.70
N SER A 135 -2.11 -9.86 14.41
CA SER A 135 -3.51 -9.45 14.55
C SER A 135 -4.04 -9.87 15.92
N TYR A 136 -5.20 -9.36 16.32
CA TYR A 136 -5.98 -9.97 17.38
C TYR A 136 -6.68 -11.21 16.83
N THR A 137 -6.55 -12.32 17.56
CA THR A 137 -7.23 -13.59 17.25
C THR A 137 -8.37 -13.84 18.23
N LEU A 138 -9.23 -14.80 17.92
CA LEU A 138 -10.44 -15.07 18.70
C LEU A 138 -10.37 -16.41 19.44
N THR A 139 -11.05 -16.44 20.58
CA THR A 139 -11.44 -17.69 21.24
C THR A 139 -12.89 -18.04 20.91
N PRO A 140 -13.31 -19.31 21.02
CA PRO A 140 -14.72 -19.70 20.84
C PRO A 140 -15.72 -18.99 21.78
N ARG A 141 -15.23 -18.31 22.82
CA ARG A 141 -16.04 -17.51 23.76
C ARG A 141 -16.12 -16.03 23.39
N ALA A 142 -15.63 -15.64 22.21
CA ALA A 142 -15.53 -14.25 21.74
C ALA A 142 -14.59 -13.36 22.57
N GLU A 143 -13.60 -13.97 23.24
CA GLU A 143 -12.46 -13.22 23.80
C GLU A 143 -11.43 -12.91 22.73
N LEU A 144 -10.77 -11.76 22.88
CA LEU A 144 -9.68 -11.29 22.04
C LEU A 144 -8.32 -11.69 22.61
N ILE A 145 -7.47 -12.28 21.78
CA ILE A 145 -6.06 -12.55 22.11
C ILE A 145 -5.20 -11.51 21.39
N PRO A 146 -4.51 -10.61 22.10
CA PRO A 146 -3.74 -9.53 21.48
C PRO A 146 -2.40 -10.02 20.88
N PRO A 147 -1.92 -9.38 19.80
CA PRO A 147 -0.55 -9.54 19.35
C PRO A 147 0.42 -8.73 20.25
N ASP A 148 1.71 -9.07 20.23
CA ASP A 148 2.76 -8.29 20.91
C ASP A 148 3.14 -7.01 20.12
N ALA A 149 2.16 -6.12 19.93
CA ALA A 149 2.26 -4.97 19.03
C ALA A 149 2.45 -3.62 19.73
N SER A 150 2.64 -3.59 21.06
CA SER A 150 2.63 -2.34 21.83
C SER A 150 3.70 -1.34 21.36
N SER A 151 4.90 -1.82 21.02
CA SER A 151 5.99 -0.99 20.50
C SER A 151 5.70 -0.42 19.11
N LEU A 152 5.00 -1.21 18.28
CA LEU A 152 4.59 -0.82 16.93
C LEU A 152 3.53 0.27 17.00
N VAL A 153 2.48 0.08 17.81
CA VAL A 153 1.41 1.07 18.04
C VAL A 153 2.02 2.39 18.54
N PHE A 154 2.90 2.32 19.54
CA PHE A 154 3.57 3.50 20.07
C PHE A 154 4.43 4.23 19.02
N SER A 155 5.15 3.49 18.18
CA SER A 155 5.98 4.07 17.12
C SER A 155 5.15 4.75 16.03
N ALA A 156 3.98 4.19 15.73
CA ALA A 156 3.02 4.75 14.79
C ALA A 156 2.48 6.10 15.28
N GLU A 157 2.00 6.16 16.52
CA GLU A 157 1.49 7.40 17.11
C GLU A 157 2.54 8.50 17.12
N ARG A 158 3.79 8.17 17.50
CA ARG A 158 4.90 9.13 17.50
C ARG A 158 5.26 9.65 16.12
N SER A 159 4.87 8.95 15.06
CA SER A 159 5.12 9.31 13.67
C SER A 159 3.88 9.90 12.99
N ALA A 160 2.83 10.23 13.75
CA ALA A 160 1.53 10.69 13.24
C ALA A 160 0.85 9.71 12.26
N VAL A 161 1.11 8.41 12.44
CA VAL A 161 0.44 7.32 11.72
C VAL A 161 -0.66 6.75 12.61
N MET A 162 -1.85 6.52 12.05
CA MET A 162 -3.03 6.09 12.78
C MET A 162 -3.07 4.55 12.89
N PRO A 163 -2.87 3.96 14.08
CA PRO A 163 -2.89 2.50 14.20
C PRO A 163 -4.33 1.97 14.11
N LEU A 164 -4.54 0.88 13.36
CA LEU A 164 -5.81 0.15 13.26
C LEU A 164 -5.71 -1.19 13.97
N MET A 165 -6.67 -1.47 14.86
CA MET A 165 -6.76 -2.76 15.54
C MET A 165 -7.24 -3.82 14.54
N VAL A 166 -6.39 -4.77 14.16
CA VAL A 166 -6.80 -5.85 13.26
C VAL A 166 -7.45 -6.98 14.06
N VAL A 167 -8.70 -7.31 13.76
CA VAL A 167 -9.41 -8.47 14.35
C VAL A 167 -9.62 -9.52 13.29
N THR A 168 -9.17 -10.74 13.56
CA THR A 168 -9.29 -11.89 12.65
C THR A 168 -10.11 -13.01 13.27
N ASN A 169 -10.85 -13.79 12.47
CA ASN A 169 -11.47 -15.04 12.91
C ASN A 169 -10.49 -16.22 12.87
N ILE A 170 -9.24 -15.98 13.25
CA ILE A 170 -8.25 -17.01 13.48
C ILE A 170 -8.48 -17.62 14.87
N PHE A 171 -8.52 -18.95 14.94
CA PHE A 171 -8.62 -19.72 16.17
C PHE A 171 -7.47 -20.73 16.21
N GLY A 172 -6.46 -20.48 17.03
CA GLY A 172 -5.26 -21.31 17.06
C GLY A 172 -4.42 -21.12 15.80
N GLU A 173 -4.45 -22.09 14.88
CA GLU A 173 -3.52 -22.14 13.73
C GLU A 173 -4.07 -21.50 12.44
N GLY A 174 -5.35 -21.12 12.37
CA GLY A 174 -5.90 -20.51 11.16
C GLY A 174 -7.33 -20.02 11.28
N PHE A 175 -7.85 -19.51 10.17
CA PHE A 175 -9.24 -19.08 10.04
C PHE A 175 -10.21 -20.25 10.25
N SER A 176 -11.30 -20.02 10.98
CA SER A 176 -12.34 -21.04 11.19
C SER A 176 -13.72 -20.48 10.89
N THR A 177 -14.37 -21.09 9.90
CA THR A 177 -15.77 -20.88 9.52
C THR A 177 -16.70 -21.25 10.67
N GLU A 178 -16.50 -22.43 11.26
CA GLU A 178 -17.42 -23.04 12.22
C GLU A 178 -17.49 -22.26 13.53
N ASN A 179 -16.32 -21.89 14.07
CA ASN A 179 -16.26 -21.09 15.29
C ASN A 179 -16.83 -19.69 15.08
N LEU A 180 -16.58 -19.08 13.92
CA LEU A 180 -17.15 -17.79 13.57
C LEU A 180 -18.69 -17.88 13.47
N SER A 181 -19.23 -18.91 12.82
CA SER A 181 -20.69 -19.12 12.73
C SER A 181 -21.35 -19.20 14.11
N VAL A 182 -20.72 -19.86 15.08
CA VAL A 182 -21.23 -19.91 16.46
C VAL A 182 -21.28 -18.51 17.10
N ILE A 183 -20.23 -17.70 16.90
CA ILE A 183 -20.20 -16.32 17.41
C ILE A 183 -21.28 -15.48 16.73
N LEU A 184 -21.37 -15.48 15.40
CA LEU A 184 -22.36 -14.72 14.64
C LEU A 184 -23.80 -15.18 14.90
N ALA A 185 -24.00 -16.42 15.36
CA ALA A 185 -25.31 -16.94 15.71
C ALA A 185 -25.80 -16.50 17.10
N SER A 186 -24.88 -16.12 18.00
CA SER A 186 -25.20 -15.80 19.40
C SER A 186 -25.13 -14.30 19.67
N GLU A 187 -26.24 -13.71 20.12
CA GLU A 187 -26.29 -12.30 20.49
C GLU A 187 -25.34 -11.97 21.65
N GLU A 188 -25.25 -12.87 22.65
CA GLU A 188 -24.35 -12.73 23.80
C GLU A 188 -22.88 -12.69 23.36
N LEU A 189 -22.47 -13.60 22.45
CA LEU A 189 -21.09 -13.63 21.96
C LEU A 189 -20.77 -12.40 21.11
N GLN A 190 -21.72 -11.91 20.33
CA GLN A 190 -21.54 -10.68 19.55
C GLN A 190 -21.41 -9.45 20.45
N GLN A 191 -22.27 -9.30 21.45
CA GLN A 191 -22.18 -8.21 22.42
C GLN A 191 -20.84 -8.23 23.17
N ARG A 192 -20.37 -9.43 23.55
CA ARG A 192 -19.05 -9.59 24.16
C ARG A 192 -17.93 -9.18 23.22
N LEU A 193 -17.94 -9.65 21.97
CA LEU A 193 -16.91 -9.29 20.99
C LEU A 193 -16.87 -7.77 20.76
N ILE A 194 -18.03 -7.15 20.55
CA ILE A 194 -18.14 -5.70 20.35
C ILE A 194 -17.60 -4.95 21.57
N GLY A 195 -18.00 -5.35 22.78
CA GLY A 195 -17.53 -4.74 24.02
C GLY A 195 -16.02 -4.86 24.19
N ASN A 196 -15.46 -6.03 23.88
CA ASN A 196 -14.03 -6.30 23.93
C ASN A 196 -13.26 -5.45 22.89
N ILE A 197 -13.77 -5.31 21.66
CA ILE A 197 -13.18 -4.44 20.62
C ILE A 197 -13.19 -2.98 21.09
N LEU A 198 -14.33 -2.48 21.59
CA LEU A 198 -14.45 -1.10 22.06
C LEU A 198 -13.46 -0.81 23.20
N ALA A 199 -13.32 -1.74 24.16
CA ALA A 199 -12.38 -1.61 25.27
C ALA A 199 -10.92 -1.58 24.79
N GLU A 200 -10.56 -2.43 23.83
CA GLU A 200 -9.20 -2.50 23.26
C GLU A 200 -8.86 -1.26 22.43
N VAL A 201 -9.75 -0.83 21.53
CA VAL A 201 -9.56 0.37 20.71
C VAL A 201 -9.35 1.60 21.60
N THR A 202 -10.17 1.73 22.65
CA THR A 202 -10.10 2.86 23.60
C THR A 202 -8.83 2.83 24.44
N SER A 203 -8.50 1.68 25.04
CA SER A 203 -7.39 1.57 26.00
C SER A 203 -6.01 1.62 25.36
N LYS A 204 -5.88 1.14 24.12
CA LYS A 204 -4.59 1.05 23.41
C LYS A 204 -4.43 2.08 22.30
N ARG A 205 -5.28 3.12 22.30
CA ARG A 205 -5.16 4.30 21.44
C ARG A 205 -5.15 3.97 19.95
N TYR A 206 -5.96 2.98 19.56
CA TYR A 206 -6.21 2.74 18.16
C TYR A 206 -7.10 3.84 17.58
N TYR A 207 -6.91 4.13 16.30
CA TYR A 207 -7.73 5.06 15.54
C TYR A 207 -9.06 4.43 15.08
N GLY A 208 -9.09 3.10 15.01
CA GLY A 208 -10.26 2.34 14.60
C GLY A 208 -9.95 0.85 14.58
N VAL A 209 -10.90 0.08 14.06
CA VAL A 209 -10.79 -1.37 13.90
C VAL A 209 -10.75 -1.74 12.42
N ASN A 210 -9.93 -2.72 12.07
CA ASN A 210 -9.95 -3.41 10.80
C ASN A 210 -10.45 -4.84 11.03
N MET A 211 -11.66 -5.12 10.56
CA MET A 211 -12.28 -6.44 10.63
C MET A 211 -11.79 -7.28 9.44
N ASP A 212 -10.77 -8.09 9.70
CA ASP A 212 -10.19 -9.02 8.73
C ASP A 212 -10.77 -10.42 8.96
N ILE A 213 -12.06 -10.54 8.62
CA ILE A 213 -12.84 -11.76 8.83
C ILE A 213 -12.95 -12.48 7.49
N GLU A 214 -12.38 -13.67 7.39
CA GLU A 214 -12.33 -14.48 6.17
C GLU A 214 -13.06 -15.81 6.32
N TYR A 215 -13.35 -16.49 5.20
CA TYR A 215 -14.00 -17.81 5.20
C TYR A 215 -15.31 -17.85 6.00
N ILE A 216 -16.15 -16.83 5.83
CA ILE A 216 -17.44 -16.73 6.50
C ILE A 216 -18.43 -17.68 5.80
N ALA A 217 -19.18 -18.48 6.57
CA ALA A 217 -20.19 -19.36 6.00
C ALA A 217 -21.16 -18.53 5.13
N PRO A 218 -21.50 -18.96 3.89
CA PRO A 218 -22.40 -18.21 3.02
C PRO A 218 -23.75 -17.87 3.68
N GLU A 219 -24.24 -18.75 4.54
CA GLU A 219 -25.49 -18.60 5.28
C GLU A 219 -25.42 -17.48 6.34
N ASP A 220 -24.21 -17.13 6.79
CA ASP A 220 -23.97 -16.10 7.79
C ASP A 220 -23.77 -14.70 7.19
N ARG A 221 -23.88 -14.54 5.86
CA ARG A 221 -23.72 -13.23 5.18
C ARG A 221 -24.50 -12.11 5.89
N GLU A 222 -25.79 -12.33 6.13
CA GLU A 222 -26.63 -11.30 6.76
C GLU A 222 -26.38 -11.15 8.26
N ARG A 223 -25.98 -12.23 8.94
CA ARG A 223 -25.57 -12.14 10.35
C ARG A 223 -24.31 -11.30 10.50
N TYR A 224 -23.34 -11.49 9.60
CA TYR A 224 -22.11 -10.72 9.57
C TYR A 224 -22.37 -9.25 9.23
N ASN A 225 -23.19 -8.95 8.22
CA ASN A 225 -23.59 -7.58 7.89
C ASN A 225 -24.26 -6.89 9.10
N ALA A 226 -25.17 -7.58 9.79
CA ALA A 226 -25.84 -7.04 10.97
C ALA A 226 -24.89 -6.84 12.16
N PHE A 227 -23.92 -7.75 12.34
CA PHE A 227 -22.87 -7.60 13.33
C PHE A 227 -21.99 -6.38 13.04
N LEU A 228 -21.53 -6.22 11.79
CA LEU A 228 -20.72 -5.09 11.35
C LEU A 228 -21.46 -3.76 11.53
N GLN A 229 -22.77 -3.70 11.20
CA GLN A 229 -23.56 -2.48 11.41
C GLN A 229 -23.58 -2.09 12.88
N ARG A 230 -23.88 -3.03 13.79
CA ARG A 230 -23.88 -2.75 15.24
C ARG A 230 -22.51 -2.30 15.76
N LEU A 231 -21.44 -2.93 15.26
CA LEU A 231 -20.08 -2.55 15.61
C LEU A 231 -19.74 -1.14 15.12
N ALA A 232 -20.08 -0.82 13.88
CA ALA A 232 -19.86 0.48 13.27
C ALA A 232 -20.64 1.58 14.01
N ASP A 233 -21.93 1.38 14.26
CA ASP A 233 -22.77 2.34 15.00
C ASP A 233 -22.12 2.74 16.34
N LEU A 234 -21.69 1.75 17.12
CA LEU A 234 -21.07 1.97 18.43
C LEU A 234 -19.68 2.60 18.36
N LEU A 235 -18.86 2.24 17.37
CA LEU A 235 -17.52 2.83 17.20
C LEU A 235 -17.59 4.26 16.66
N HIS A 236 -18.50 4.52 15.71
CA HIS A 236 -18.74 5.85 15.15
C HIS A 236 -19.25 6.84 16.19
N GLU A 237 -20.11 6.41 17.11
CA GLU A 237 -20.55 7.22 18.26
C GLU A 237 -19.39 7.70 19.14
N GLN A 238 -18.28 6.95 19.17
CA GLN A 238 -17.08 7.26 19.93
C GLN A 238 -15.97 7.89 19.06
N GLY A 239 -16.23 8.11 17.77
CA GLY A 239 -15.30 8.73 16.83
C GLY A 239 -14.22 7.79 16.25
N TYR A 240 -14.39 6.47 16.39
CA TYR A 240 -13.50 5.46 15.82
C TYR A 240 -13.99 5.00 14.44
N ILE A 241 -13.07 4.76 13.52
CA ILE A 241 -13.42 4.23 12.19
C ILE A 241 -13.53 2.70 12.18
N VAL A 242 -14.30 2.19 11.23
CA VAL A 242 -14.39 0.77 10.89
C VAL A 242 -13.88 0.55 9.49
N VAL A 243 -12.93 -0.36 9.36
CA VAL A 243 -12.40 -0.86 8.09
C VAL A 243 -12.73 -2.35 7.99
N THR A 244 -13.07 -2.84 6.80
CA THR A 244 -13.27 -4.28 6.57
C THR A 244 -12.34 -4.80 5.49
N ALA A 245 -11.75 -5.97 5.71
CA ALA A 245 -11.06 -6.69 4.65
C ALA A 245 -12.08 -7.45 3.78
N LEU A 246 -11.86 -7.45 2.47
CA LEU A 246 -12.72 -8.10 1.50
C LEU A 246 -11.90 -9.01 0.59
N ALA A 247 -12.36 -10.25 0.44
CA ALA A 247 -11.82 -11.16 -0.58
C ALA A 247 -12.03 -10.56 -1.99
N PRO A 248 -11.08 -10.73 -2.92
CA PRO A 248 -11.18 -10.16 -4.26
C PRO A 248 -12.30 -10.86 -5.05
N LYS A 249 -13.31 -10.09 -5.45
CA LYS A 249 -14.43 -10.58 -6.28
C LYS A 249 -14.40 -9.96 -7.66
N ILE A 250 -14.76 -10.76 -8.68
CA ILE A 250 -14.96 -10.29 -10.06
C ILE A 250 -16.44 -10.11 -10.42
N SER A 251 -17.35 -10.68 -9.61
CA SER A 251 -18.80 -10.51 -9.72
C SER A 251 -19.49 -10.63 -8.37
N ALA A 252 -20.74 -10.15 -8.28
CA ALA A 252 -21.51 -10.18 -7.04
C ALA A 252 -21.87 -11.61 -6.59
N ASP A 253 -22.13 -12.49 -7.56
CA ASP A 253 -22.59 -13.88 -7.41
C ASP A 253 -21.46 -14.92 -7.33
N GLN A 254 -20.20 -14.47 -7.26
CA GLN A 254 -19.05 -15.35 -7.13
C GLN A 254 -19.20 -16.27 -5.90
N ARG A 255 -19.22 -17.57 -6.17
CA ARG A 255 -19.41 -18.65 -5.20
C ARG A 255 -18.11 -19.01 -4.46
N GLY A 256 -18.26 -19.62 -3.28
CA GLY A 256 -17.18 -20.09 -2.43
C GLY A 256 -17.20 -19.42 -1.06
N VAL A 257 -16.81 -20.18 -0.03
CA VAL A 257 -16.80 -19.73 1.38
C VAL A 257 -15.93 -18.48 1.60
N LEU A 258 -14.94 -18.22 0.75
CA LEU A 258 -14.13 -17.01 0.79
C LEU A 258 -14.88 -15.75 0.28
N TYR A 259 -15.91 -15.91 -0.55
CA TYR A 259 -16.49 -14.81 -1.35
C TYR A 259 -17.96 -14.52 -1.07
N GLU A 260 -18.79 -15.55 -0.81
CA GLU A 260 -20.24 -15.41 -0.81
C GLU A 260 -20.74 -14.47 0.29
N ALA A 261 -20.15 -14.57 1.48
CA ALA A 261 -20.53 -13.74 2.63
C ALA A 261 -19.84 -12.36 2.66
N HIS A 262 -18.91 -12.10 1.74
CA HIS A 262 -18.35 -10.77 1.50
C HIS A 262 -19.29 -9.95 0.60
N ASP A 263 -20.22 -9.26 1.26
CA ASP A 263 -21.19 -8.36 0.66
C ASP A 263 -20.60 -6.96 0.45
N TYR A 264 -20.02 -6.73 -0.72
CA TYR A 264 -19.38 -5.46 -1.07
C TYR A 264 -20.34 -4.26 -0.94
N ALA A 265 -21.62 -4.45 -1.31
CA ALA A 265 -22.58 -3.35 -1.29
C ALA A 265 -23.01 -2.99 0.14
N ALA A 266 -23.24 -3.99 0.99
CA ALA A 266 -23.56 -3.75 2.39
C ALA A 266 -22.34 -3.21 3.15
N GLN A 267 -21.20 -3.88 3.07
CA GLN A 267 -20.00 -3.49 3.82
C GLN A 267 -19.46 -2.13 3.37
N GLY A 268 -19.52 -1.79 2.08
CA GLY A 268 -19.16 -0.45 1.60
C GLY A 268 -20.10 0.68 2.04
N ARG A 269 -21.29 0.37 2.57
CA ARG A 269 -22.16 1.35 3.24
C ARG A 269 -21.90 1.44 4.75
N ILE A 270 -21.45 0.34 5.35
CA ILE A 270 -21.25 0.21 6.81
C ILE A 270 -19.88 0.75 7.23
N ALA A 271 -18.83 0.34 6.52
CA ALA A 271 -17.44 0.68 6.84
C ALA A 271 -17.04 2.03 6.25
N ASP A 272 -16.09 2.71 6.92
CA ASP A 272 -15.46 3.93 6.42
C ASP A 272 -14.56 3.65 5.21
N TYR A 273 -13.85 2.52 5.26
CA TYR A 273 -12.99 2.04 4.18
C TYR A 273 -13.07 0.52 4.05
N VAL A 274 -12.73 0.03 2.87
CA VAL A 274 -12.55 -1.40 2.62
C VAL A 274 -11.15 -1.68 2.11
N ILE A 275 -10.55 -2.78 2.55
CA ILE A 275 -9.26 -3.27 2.06
C ILE A 275 -9.52 -4.53 1.24
N ILE A 276 -9.41 -4.42 -0.08
CA ILE A 276 -9.60 -5.56 -0.98
C ILE A 276 -8.28 -6.31 -1.11
N MET A 277 -8.28 -7.62 -0.86
CA MET A 277 -7.09 -8.48 -0.90
C MET A 277 -6.71 -8.83 -2.35
N THR A 278 -6.33 -7.82 -3.15
CA THR A 278 -5.97 -7.98 -4.57
C THR A 278 -4.52 -8.45 -4.74
N TYR A 279 -4.19 -9.60 -4.16
CA TYR A 279 -2.87 -10.23 -4.24
C TYR A 279 -3.00 -11.77 -4.25
N GLU A 280 -1.89 -12.50 -4.37
CA GLU A 280 -1.82 -13.97 -4.31
C GLU A 280 -2.58 -14.74 -5.42
N TRP A 281 -2.72 -14.18 -6.64
CA TRP A 281 -3.17 -14.98 -7.81
C TRP A 281 -2.20 -16.10 -8.20
N GLY A 282 -0.92 -15.98 -7.82
CA GLY A 282 0.09 -17.01 -7.99
C GLY A 282 0.60 -17.48 -6.64
N TYR A 283 0.00 -18.53 -6.10
CA TYR A 283 0.45 -19.24 -4.89
C TYR A 283 0.64 -20.73 -5.21
N THR A 284 1.57 -21.38 -4.52
CA THR A 284 1.90 -22.82 -4.66
C THR A 284 1.85 -23.53 -3.34
#